data_AF-A0A7W6EP23-F1
#
_entry.id   AF-A0A7W6EP23-F1
#
_cell.length_a   1.000
_cell.length_b   1.000
_cell.length_c   1.000
_cell.angle_alpha   90.00
_cell.angle_beta   90.00
_cell.angle_gamma   90.00
#
_symmetry.space_group_name_H-M   'P 1'
#
loop_
_entity.id
_entity.type
_entity.pdbx_description
1 polymer ?
#
loop_
_entity_poly.entity_id
_entity_poly.type
_entity_poly.pdbx_seq_one_letter_code
_entity_poly.pdbx_strand_id
1 'polypeptide(L)'
;MKKLTTLLSLVLGLVIMTARVHAQERRTTFDPIKHGFKFSNEFQTQIQIAGLNGPRFGGLCGGMVYSALDYYKNNQPIPAQTHRPASGTTLQQYILARQNNSTLLNVNGSSNSDKWAELIFNPFGWRTNEFFNWGLQGTNGGRIQELVEMMRSGSPVPLGLFKSGNGGVGPHHQVLAIGYDLGRYKGDLGDNKEDFKIFIYDPNYPNETQTLRVNVTAQNYYYQERPANKWLTYFVDKKYTTVRPPVISPTPLANDGLVRQLLIEIGTGGDDLRGGNDNVNVIVKYADGSTDVYANINKNVRWMDNYTENVPLTLRRAAPLSQIKCVMLQTTFGGGIGGDNWNVDLLRVVAKSSDQERVVFAQTGRPLVRFDGNNRPFEATFR
;
A
#
# COMPACT_ATOMS: atom_id res chain seq x y z
N MET A 1 55.38 76.72 -16.21
CA MET A 1 54.21 76.45 -17.07
C MET A 1 54.08 74.94 -17.28
N LYS A 2 52.83 74.45 -17.22
CA LYS A 2 52.32 73.10 -17.54
C LYS A 2 52.54 71.97 -16.53
N LYS A 3 51.45 71.71 -15.79
CA LYS A 3 51.08 70.44 -15.15
C LYS A 3 50.94 69.34 -16.22
N LEU A 4 51.35 68.12 -15.91
CA LEU A 4 50.86 66.92 -16.59
C LEU A 4 50.52 65.84 -15.56
N THR A 5 49.23 65.53 -15.53
CA THR A 5 48.56 64.42 -14.84
C THR A 5 49.00 63.06 -15.41
N THR A 6 49.15 62.05 -14.57
CA THR A 6 49.04 60.64 -15.01
C THR A 6 48.31 59.81 -13.96
N LEU A 7 47.36 59.05 -14.48
CA LEU A 7 46.24 58.38 -13.84
C LEU A 7 46.67 57.06 -13.18
N LEU A 8 46.11 56.76 -12.02
CA LEU A 8 46.29 55.51 -11.26
C LEU A 8 45.32 54.44 -11.80
N SER A 9 45.82 53.37 -12.41
CA SER A 9 45.01 52.23 -12.85
C SER A 9 44.93 51.18 -11.72
N LEU A 10 43.77 51.08 -11.09
CA LEU A 10 43.45 50.05 -10.11
C LEU A 10 42.93 48.80 -10.84
N VAL A 11 43.72 47.72 -10.89
CA VAL A 11 43.27 46.42 -11.41
C VAL A 11 42.59 45.66 -10.28
N LEU A 12 41.26 45.61 -10.32
CA LEU A 12 40.45 44.80 -9.42
C LEU A 12 40.40 43.37 -9.95
N GLY A 13 41.18 42.46 -9.35
CA GLY A 13 41.14 41.04 -9.65
C GLY A 13 39.83 40.42 -9.14
N LEU A 14 38.91 40.11 -10.06
CA LEU A 14 37.68 39.39 -9.76
C LEU A 14 38.02 37.90 -9.58
N VAL A 15 38.07 37.44 -8.32
CA VAL A 15 38.11 36.02 -7.99
C VAL A 15 36.72 35.43 -8.24
N ILE A 16 36.53 34.74 -9.37
CA ILE A 16 35.34 33.93 -9.60
C ILE A 16 35.48 32.66 -8.77
N MET A 17 34.85 32.63 -7.59
CA MET A 17 34.55 31.36 -6.93
C MET A 17 33.62 30.57 -7.85
N THR A 18 34.14 29.52 -8.48
CA THR A 18 33.32 28.52 -9.13
C THR A 18 32.55 27.76 -8.03
N ALA A 19 31.28 28.09 -7.86
CA ALA A 19 30.39 27.33 -7.00
C ALA A 19 30.31 25.89 -7.51
N ARG A 20 30.80 24.93 -6.72
CA ARG A 20 30.67 23.50 -7.00
C ARG A 20 29.25 23.04 -6.72
N VAL A 21 28.69 22.35 -7.73
CA VAL A 21 27.66 21.30 -7.69
C VAL A 21 26.23 21.74 -7.36
N HIS A 22 25.45 21.98 -8.42
CA HIS A 22 23.99 21.92 -8.36
C HIS A 22 23.59 20.55 -7.79
N ALA A 23 22.80 20.53 -6.71
CA ALA A 23 22.22 19.29 -6.22
C ALA A 23 21.37 18.65 -7.33
N GLN A 24 21.91 17.62 -7.99
CA GLN A 24 21.20 16.76 -8.94
C GLN A 24 20.33 15.72 -8.21
N GLU A 25 20.60 15.54 -6.91
CA GLU A 25 19.74 14.83 -5.98
C GLU A 25 18.68 15.77 -5.41
N ARG A 26 17.46 15.25 -5.31
CA ARG A 26 16.35 15.91 -4.65
C ARG A 26 15.48 14.94 -3.87
N ARG A 27 15.14 15.33 -2.64
CA ARG A 27 14.24 14.60 -1.74
C ARG A 27 13.04 15.43 -1.37
N THR A 28 11.93 14.74 -1.12
CA THR A 28 10.76 15.28 -0.45
C THR A 28 10.88 15.05 1.05
N THR A 29 10.00 15.67 1.84
CA THR A 29 9.90 15.39 3.28
C THR A 29 9.05 14.16 3.61
N PHE A 30 8.57 13.43 2.60
CA PHE A 30 7.90 12.15 2.83
C PHE A 30 8.91 11.12 3.32
N ASP A 31 8.51 10.38 4.34
CA ASP A 31 9.33 9.46 5.10
C ASP A 31 8.50 8.18 5.24
N PRO A 32 8.90 7.05 4.63
CA PRO A 32 8.15 5.79 4.71
C PRO A 32 7.83 5.35 6.15
N ILE A 33 8.71 5.66 7.11
CA ILE A 33 8.53 5.32 8.53
C ILE A 33 7.46 6.19 9.19
N LYS A 34 7.24 7.43 8.74
CA LYS A 34 6.23 8.33 9.33
C LYS A 34 4.94 8.40 8.54
N HIS A 35 5.06 8.36 7.22
CA HIS A 35 4.00 8.71 6.26
C HIS A 35 3.55 7.52 5.41
N GLY A 36 4.24 6.37 5.46
CA GLY A 36 3.84 5.12 4.80
C GLY A 36 3.01 4.21 5.70
N PHE A 37 2.16 3.36 5.10
CA PHE A 37 1.40 2.36 5.86
C PHE A 37 2.34 1.37 6.55
N LYS A 38 1.92 0.81 7.68
CA LYS A 38 2.72 -0.14 8.49
C LYS A 38 2.42 -1.61 8.18
N PHE A 39 1.58 -1.86 7.19
CA PHE A 39 1.25 -3.18 6.68
C PHE A 39 1.55 -3.26 5.19
N SER A 40 1.93 -4.45 4.74
CA SER A 40 2.20 -4.78 3.35
C SER A 40 0.91 -4.83 2.52
N ASN A 41 1.05 -4.56 1.23
CA ASN A 41 0.00 -4.68 0.24
C ASN A 41 -0.33 -6.15 -0.08
N GLU A 42 -1.00 -6.81 0.85
CA GLU A 42 -1.43 -8.23 0.75
C GLU A 42 -2.90 -8.38 0.36
N PHE A 43 -3.51 -7.30 -0.15
CA PHE A 43 -4.90 -7.34 -0.56
C PHE A 43 -5.12 -8.30 -1.72
N GLN A 44 -6.30 -8.90 -1.74
CA GLN A 44 -6.86 -9.51 -2.94
C GLN A 44 -8.21 -8.89 -3.23
N THR A 45 -8.53 -8.77 -4.51
CA THR A 45 -9.87 -8.45 -4.98
C THR A 45 -10.33 -9.54 -5.92
N GLN A 46 -11.59 -9.98 -5.79
CA GLN A 46 -12.20 -10.93 -6.69
C GLN A 46 -13.31 -10.24 -7.45
N ILE A 47 -13.24 -10.24 -8.78
CA ILE A 47 -14.34 -9.73 -9.60
C ILE A 47 -15.43 -10.79 -9.64
N GLN A 48 -16.66 -10.41 -9.35
CA GLN A 48 -17.82 -11.26 -9.60
C GLN A 48 -18.32 -11.04 -11.02
N ILE A 49 -18.54 -12.13 -11.76
CA ILE A 49 -19.06 -12.11 -13.13
C ILE A 49 -20.39 -12.84 -13.12
N ALA A 50 -21.49 -12.13 -13.37
CA ALA A 50 -22.85 -12.69 -13.35
C ALA A 50 -23.17 -13.48 -12.08
N GLY A 51 -22.70 -13.02 -10.91
CA GLY A 51 -22.90 -13.69 -9.62
C GLY A 51 -21.96 -14.87 -9.34
N LEU A 52 -21.06 -15.21 -10.27
CA LEU A 52 -20.04 -16.24 -10.09
C LEU A 52 -18.69 -15.63 -9.71
N ASN A 53 -17.92 -16.37 -8.91
CA ASN A 53 -16.56 -16.03 -8.53
C ASN A 53 -15.64 -16.01 -9.76
N GLY A 54 -15.26 -14.80 -10.20
CA GLY A 54 -14.34 -14.58 -11.31
C GLY A 54 -12.87 -14.51 -10.88
N PRO A 55 -12.00 -13.95 -11.74
CA PRO A 55 -10.56 -13.89 -11.47
C PRO A 55 -10.23 -13.03 -10.25
N ARG A 56 -9.16 -13.42 -9.54
CA ARG A 56 -8.58 -12.65 -8.45
C ARG A 56 -7.43 -11.79 -8.94
N PHE A 57 -7.40 -10.55 -8.46
CA PHE A 57 -6.33 -9.60 -8.71
C PHE A 57 -5.63 -9.29 -7.39
N GLY A 58 -4.30 -9.31 -7.44
CA GLY A 58 -3.46 -9.04 -6.28
C GLY A 58 -3.22 -7.55 -6.09
N GLY A 59 -3.37 -7.11 -4.84
CA GLY A 59 -2.94 -5.81 -4.36
C GLY A 59 -3.92 -4.65 -4.60
N LEU A 60 -3.75 -3.62 -3.78
CA LEU A 60 -4.33 -2.29 -3.91
C LEU A 60 -3.21 -1.23 -3.90
N CYS A 61 -2.09 -1.50 -4.58
CA CYS A 61 -0.88 -0.67 -4.53
C CYS A 61 -1.15 0.79 -4.89
N GLY A 62 -1.95 1.04 -5.93
CA GLY A 62 -2.36 2.37 -6.35
C GLY A 62 -3.21 3.10 -5.30
N GLY A 63 -4.16 2.39 -4.71
CA GLY A 63 -4.97 2.88 -3.60
C GLY A 63 -4.12 3.21 -2.38
N MET A 64 -3.18 2.35 -2.03
CA MET A 64 -2.27 2.60 -0.90
C MET A 64 -1.33 3.78 -1.15
N VAL A 65 -0.82 3.95 -2.38
CA VAL A 65 0.01 5.11 -2.77
C VAL A 65 -0.80 6.40 -2.71
N TYR A 66 -2.00 6.41 -3.30
CA TYR A 66 -2.88 7.58 -3.28
C TYR A 66 -3.30 7.93 -1.85
N SER A 67 -3.72 6.95 -1.05
CA SER A 67 -4.09 7.17 0.34
C SER A 67 -2.92 7.67 1.18
N ALA A 68 -1.72 7.09 1.07
CA ALA A 68 -0.54 7.58 1.81
C ALA A 68 -0.20 9.03 1.43
N LEU A 69 -0.30 9.37 0.13
CA LEU A 69 -0.11 10.74 -0.34
C LEU A 69 -1.21 11.70 0.15
N ASP A 70 -2.45 11.22 0.25
CA ASP A 70 -3.57 11.98 0.81
C ASP A 70 -3.33 12.31 2.29
N TYR A 71 -2.92 11.34 3.13
CA TYR A 71 -2.58 11.61 4.54
C TYR A 71 -1.44 12.63 4.65
N TYR A 72 -0.37 12.45 3.87
CA TYR A 72 0.76 13.36 3.84
C TYR A 72 0.36 14.78 3.43
N LYS A 73 -0.37 14.96 2.32
CA LYS A 73 -0.77 16.29 1.82
C LYS A 73 -1.79 17.00 2.70
N ASN A 74 -2.58 16.25 3.46
CA ASN A 74 -3.54 16.81 4.42
C ASN A 74 -2.93 17.03 5.82
N ASN A 75 -1.63 16.79 6.02
CA ASN A 75 -0.95 16.82 7.32
C ASN A 75 -1.67 15.96 8.39
N GLN A 76 -2.24 14.83 7.96
CA GLN A 76 -2.88 13.88 8.87
C GLN A 76 -1.94 12.72 9.17
N PRO A 77 -1.89 12.24 10.43
CA PRO A 77 -1.11 11.06 10.75
C PRO A 77 -1.67 9.86 10.00
N ILE A 78 -0.79 9.08 9.37
CA ILE A 78 -1.20 7.84 8.73
C ILE A 78 -1.66 6.82 9.79
N PRO A 79 -2.63 5.93 9.50
CA PRO A 79 -3.07 4.94 10.47
C PRO A 79 -1.91 4.08 10.99
N ALA A 80 -1.79 3.99 12.31
CA ALA A 80 -0.69 3.30 12.99
C ALA A 80 -0.81 1.76 12.93
N GLN A 81 -1.92 1.21 12.44
CA GLN A 81 -2.14 -0.22 12.36
C GLN A 81 -1.07 -0.93 11.52
N THR A 82 -0.56 -2.05 12.02
CA THR A 82 0.49 -2.88 11.39
C THR A 82 -0.06 -4.08 10.62
N HIS A 83 -1.37 -4.27 10.64
CA HIS A 83 -2.07 -5.34 9.92
C HIS A 83 -2.93 -4.74 8.81
N ARG A 84 -3.16 -5.54 7.76
CA ARG A 84 -4.06 -5.17 6.66
C ARG A 84 -5.46 -4.88 7.20
N PRO A 85 -6.13 -3.79 6.80
CA PRO A 85 -7.51 -3.55 7.20
C PRO A 85 -8.44 -4.61 6.59
N ALA A 86 -9.33 -5.18 7.41
CA ALA A 86 -10.30 -6.17 6.94
C ALA A 86 -11.28 -5.59 5.92
N SER A 87 -11.84 -6.45 5.06
CA SER A 87 -12.86 -6.07 4.09
C SER A 87 -14.05 -5.38 4.76
N GLY A 88 -14.52 -4.27 4.17
CA GLY A 88 -15.63 -3.48 4.70
C GLY A 88 -15.26 -2.48 5.81
N THR A 89 -14.02 -2.47 6.29
CA THR A 89 -13.57 -1.41 7.21
C THR A 89 -13.41 -0.08 6.48
N THR A 90 -13.55 1.04 7.20
CA THR A 90 -13.43 2.40 6.64
C THR A 90 -12.10 2.60 5.91
N LEU A 91 -11.00 2.12 6.48
CA LEU A 91 -9.68 2.22 5.84
C LEU A 91 -9.59 1.36 4.57
N GLN A 92 -10.09 0.12 4.60
CA GLN A 92 -10.07 -0.75 3.42
C GLN A 92 -10.92 -0.18 2.29
N GLN A 93 -12.13 0.30 2.58
CA GLN A 93 -13.02 0.92 1.60
C GLN A 93 -12.39 2.19 1.00
N TYR A 94 -11.73 3.01 1.82
CA TYR A 94 -11.03 4.20 1.35
C TYR A 94 -9.87 3.83 0.40
N ILE A 95 -9.02 2.87 0.78
CA ILE A 95 -7.92 2.39 -0.07
C ILE A 95 -8.48 1.83 -1.39
N LEU A 96 -9.55 1.03 -1.34
CA LEU A 96 -10.20 0.48 -2.54
C LEU A 96 -10.77 1.59 -3.43
N ALA A 97 -11.44 2.60 -2.87
CA ALA A 97 -11.94 3.74 -3.63
C ALA A 97 -10.78 4.52 -4.31
N ARG A 98 -9.64 4.65 -3.63
CA ARG A 98 -8.44 5.27 -4.22
C ARG A 98 -7.78 4.39 -5.28
N GLN A 99 -7.79 3.07 -5.14
CA GLN A 99 -7.34 2.13 -6.19
C GLN A 99 -8.14 2.31 -7.47
N ASN A 100 -9.47 2.46 -7.37
CA ASN A 100 -10.31 2.69 -8.54
C ASN A 100 -9.97 4.02 -9.23
N ASN A 101 -9.57 5.04 -8.45
CA ASN A 101 -9.13 6.32 -9.01
C ASN A 101 -7.74 6.29 -9.65
N SER A 102 -6.85 5.37 -9.23
CA SER A 102 -5.47 5.30 -9.70
C SER A 102 -5.29 4.36 -10.91
N THR A 103 -6.23 3.46 -11.16
CA THR A 103 -6.11 2.37 -12.16
C THR A 103 -7.00 2.54 -13.38
N LEU A 104 -6.74 1.68 -14.38
CA LEU A 104 -7.48 1.51 -15.64
C LEU A 104 -9.01 1.38 -15.50
N LEU A 105 -9.53 0.94 -14.34
CA LEU A 105 -10.95 0.62 -14.17
C LEU A 105 -11.86 1.86 -14.05
N ASN A 106 -11.30 3.06 -13.86
CA ASN A 106 -12.06 4.28 -13.95
C ASN A 106 -12.04 4.82 -15.39
N VAL A 107 -13.07 4.47 -16.15
CA VAL A 107 -13.27 4.81 -17.56
C VAL A 107 -13.81 6.23 -17.80
N ASN A 108 -13.97 7.05 -16.75
CA ASN A 108 -14.50 8.41 -16.85
C ASN A 108 -13.40 9.48 -17.08
N GLY A 109 -12.29 9.12 -17.75
CA GLY A 109 -11.22 10.05 -18.18
C GLY A 109 -10.30 10.60 -17.07
N SER A 110 -10.64 10.40 -15.80
CA SER A 110 -9.90 10.89 -14.62
C SER A 110 -8.79 9.96 -14.11
N SER A 111 -8.59 8.80 -14.75
CA SER A 111 -7.60 7.79 -14.36
C SER A 111 -6.45 7.69 -15.36
N ASN A 112 -5.34 7.03 -15.00
CA ASN A 112 -4.23 6.80 -15.92
C ASN A 112 -4.50 5.71 -16.98
N SER A 113 -5.78 5.43 -17.29
CA SER A 113 -6.20 4.45 -18.29
C SER A 113 -5.42 4.55 -19.60
N ASP A 114 -5.21 5.78 -20.08
CA ASP A 114 -4.57 6.04 -21.38
C ASP A 114 -3.09 5.64 -21.36
N LYS A 115 -2.37 5.96 -20.27
CA LYS A 115 -0.95 5.61 -20.10
C LYS A 115 -0.77 4.10 -19.95
N TRP A 116 -1.67 3.47 -19.19
CA TRP A 116 -1.66 2.01 -19.04
C TRP A 116 -1.99 1.32 -20.37
N ALA A 117 -3.00 1.78 -21.11
CA ALA A 117 -3.39 1.23 -22.41
C ALA A 117 -2.28 1.37 -23.46
N GLU A 118 -1.59 2.51 -23.49
CA GLU A 118 -0.46 2.76 -24.38
C GLU A 118 0.67 1.74 -24.17
N LEU A 119 0.99 1.41 -22.91
CA LEU A 119 2.04 0.45 -22.57
C LEU A 119 1.59 -1.01 -22.77
N ILE A 120 0.29 -1.30 -22.63
CA ILE A 120 -0.29 -2.64 -22.84
C ILE A 120 -0.09 -3.12 -24.29
N PHE A 121 -0.14 -2.20 -25.27
CA PHE A 121 -0.01 -2.53 -26.69
C PHE A 121 1.47 -2.66 -27.13
N ASN A 122 2.09 -3.80 -26.78
CA ASN A 122 3.47 -4.15 -27.15
C ASN A 122 3.59 -5.57 -27.75
N PRO A 123 2.82 -5.91 -28.82
CA PRO A 123 2.90 -7.23 -29.43
C PRO A 123 4.33 -7.59 -29.83
N PHE A 124 4.76 -8.80 -29.48
CA PHE A 124 6.10 -9.32 -29.75
C PHE A 124 7.26 -8.47 -29.17
N GLY A 125 6.99 -7.55 -28.25
CA GLY A 125 8.01 -6.73 -27.61
C GLY A 125 8.64 -5.68 -28.52
N TRP A 126 8.05 -5.39 -29.69
CA TRP A 126 8.60 -4.48 -30.71
C TRP A 126 8.88 -3.03 -30.24
N ARG A 127 8.27 -2.57 -29.14
CA ARG A 127 8.43 -1.23 -28.55
C ARG A 127 9.20 -1.25 -27.23
N THR A 128 9.81 -2.38 -26.87
CA THR A 128 10.56 -2.53 -25.60
C THR A 128 11.68 -1.50 -25.47
N ASN A 129 12.46 -1.30 -26.53
CA ASN A 129 13.56 -0.32 -26.56
C ASN A 129 13.03 1.12 -26.41
N GLU A 130 11.94 1.44 -27.11
CA GLU A 130 11.27 2.74 -27.06
C GLU A 130 10.77 3.04 -25.63
N PHE A 131 10.01 2.11 -25.03
CA PHE A 131 9.46 2.26 -23.68
C PHE A 131 10.53 2.36 -22.59
N PHE A 132 11.61 1.59 -22.71
CA PHE A 132 12.77 1.70 -21.83
C PHE A 132 13.37 3.12 -21.90
N ASN A 133 13.63 3.62 -23.11
CA ASN A 133 14.25 4.93 -23.33
C ASN A 133 13.35 6.10 -22.90
N TRP A 134 12.03 5.99 -23.02
CA TRP A 134 11.11 7.01 -22.50
C TRP A 134 11.31 7.29 -21.01
N GLY A 135 11.60 6.26 -20.23
CA GLY A 135 11.90 6.37 -18.80
C GLY A 135 13.19 7.14 -18.48
N LEU A 136 14.08 7.31 -19.47
CA LEU A 136 15.37 8.01 -19.35
C LEU A 136 15.39 9.38 -20.03
N GLN A 137 14.35 9.75 -20.76
CA GLN A 137 14.34 10.97 -21.53
C GLN A 137 13.97 12.18 -20.64
N GLY A 138 14.82 13.21 -20.66
CA GLY A 138 14.70 14.43 -19.86
C GLY A 138 14.13 15.64 -20.61
N THR A 139 13.72 15.45 -21.87
CA THR A 139 13.16 16.50 -22.75
C THR A 139 11.97 15.97 -23.55
N ASN A 140 11.24 16.86 -24.24
CA ASN A 140 10.15 16.53 -25.16
C ASN A 140 9.07 15.60 -24.55
N GLY A 141 8.77 15.76 -23.26
CA GLY A 141 7.76 14.96 -22.56
C GLY A 141 8.24 13.61 -22.02
N GLY A 142 9.56 13.38 -22.00
CA GLY A 142 10.16 12.19 -21.39
C GLY A 142 9.92 12.07 -19.88
N ARG A 143 9.98 10.86 -19.33
CA ARG A 143 9.53 10.58 -17.96
C ARG A 143 10.41 11.22 -16.88
N ILE A 144 11.71 11.42 -17.16
CA ILE A 144 12.58 12.19 -16.27
C ILE A 144 12.13 13.66 -16.25
N GLN A 145 11.80 14.25 -17.40
CA GLN A 145 11.31 15.62 -17.47
C GLN A 145 10.08 15.78 -16.59
N GLU A 146 9.08 14.90 -16.78
CA GLU A 146 7.83 14.93 -16.03
C GLU A 146 8.06 14.80 -14.53
N LEU A 147 8.93 13.87 -14.11
CA LEU A 147 9.25 13.63 -12.70
C LEU A 147 9.91 14.86 -12.08
N VAL A 148 10.97 15.36 -12.73
CA VAL A 148 11.72 16.54 -12.27
C VAL A 148 10.78 17.74 -12.11
N GLU A 149 9.95 18.00 -13.12
CA GLU A 149 8.97 19.10 -13.13
C GLU A 149 7.93 18.96 -12.01
N MET A 150 7.28 17.81 -11.87
CA MET A 150 6.26 17.61 -10.83
C MET A 150 6.85 17.70 -9.42
N MET A 151 8.05 17.16 -9.24
CA MET A 151 8.71 17.23 -7.96
C MET A 151 9.18 18.64 -7.64
N ARG A 152 9.27 19.62 -8.58
CA ARG A 152 9.67 21.05 -8.32
C ARG A 152 8.96 21.67 -7.12
N SER A 153 7.71 21.30 -6.88
CA SER A 153 6.92 21.73 -5.72
C SER A 153 7.35 21.14 -4.36
N GLY A 154 8.27 20.17 -4.33
CA GLY A 154 8.67 19.43 -3.13
C GLY A 154 7.71 18.29 -2.75
N SER A 155 6.67 18.05 -3.57
CA SER A 155 5.70 16.97 -3.33
C SER A 155 6.20 15.61 -3.85
N PRO A 156 5.90 14.51 -3.15
CA PRO A 156 6.02 13.16 -3.69
C PRO A 156 5.08 12.96 -4.88
N VAL A 157 5.47 12.08 -5.80
CA VAL A 157 4.81 11.90 -7.09
C VAL A 157 4.49 10.41 -7.31
N PRO A 158 3.22 10.02 -7.50
CA PRO A 158 2.91 8.63 -7.79
C PRO A 158 3.50 8.20 -9.15
N LEU A 159 3.98 6.97 -9.22
CA LEU A 159 4.51 6.35 -10.42
C LEU A 159 3.75 5.05 -10.70
N GLY A 160 3.42 4.81 -11.95
CA GLY A 160 3.07 3.46 -12.42
C GLY A 160 4.33 2.75 -12.91
N LEU A 161 4.57 1.54 -12.43
CA LEU A 161 5.65 0.67 -12.86
C LEU A 161 5.09 -0.42 -13.77
N PHE A 162 5.63 -0.50 -14.97
CA PHE A 162 5.15 -1.42 -16.00
C PHE A 162 6.06 -2.64 -16.08
N LYS A 163 5.50 -3.84 -16.01
CA LYS A 163 6.29 -5.07 -15.99
C LYS A 163 6.83 -5.42 -17.39
N SER A 164 8.02 -6.01 -17.45
CA SER A 164 8.61 -6.51 -18.70
C SER A 164 7.85 -7.70 -19.28
N GLY A 165 7.65 -7.71 -20.61
CA GLY A 165 6.98 -8.79 -21.35
C GLY A 165 6.49 -8.34 -22.74
N ASN A 166 5.81 -9.23 -23.48
CA ASN A 166 5.23 -8.98 -24.80
C ASN A 166 3.93 -8.14 -24.74
N GLY A 167 3.87 -7.14 -23.84
CA GLY A 167 2.64 -6.41 -23.52
C GLY A 167 1.70 -7.18 -22.58
N GLY A 168 0.46 -6.70 -22.46
CA GLY A 168 -0.61 -7.36 -21.70
C GLY A 168 -0.90 -6.78 -20.30
N VAL A 169 -1.88 -7.39 -19.63
CA VAL A 169 -2.43 -6.99 -18.31
C VAL A 169 -1.68 -7.61 -17.13
N GLY A 170 -0.40 -7.96 -17.31
CA GLY A 170 0.45 -8.51 -16.24
C GLY A 170 0.43 -7.62 -14.99
N PRO A 171 0.87 -8.11 -13.82
CA PRO A 171 0.75 -7.37 -12.56
C PRO A 171 1.66 -6.15 -12.59
N HIS A 172 1.11 -5.05 -13.09
CA HIS A 172 1.70 -3.73 -13.01
C HIS A 172 1.59 -3.23 -11.58
N HIS A 173 2.46 -2.30 -11.22
CA HIS A 173 2.57 -1.84 -9.84
C HIS A 173 2.50 -0.32 -9.76
N GLN A 174 2.19 0.20 -8.58
CA GLN A 174 2.22 1.63 -8.33
C GLN A 174 3.04 1.90 -7.06
N VAL A 175 3.91 2.90 -7.15
CA VAL A 175 4.80 3.34 -6.07
C VAL A 175 4.76 4.86 -5.96
N LEU A 176 5.36 5.42 -4.92
CA LEU A 176 5.46 6.86 -4.72
C LEU A 176 6.92 7.29 -4.83
N ALA A 177 7.27 8.12 -5.82
CA ALA A 177 8.57 8.78 -5.88
C ALA A 177 8.67 9.80 -4.75
N ILE A 178 9.63 9.59 -3.86
CA ILE A 178 9.95 10.47 -2.72
C ILE A 178 11.29 11.20 -2.91
N GLY A 179 12.00 10.90 -3.98
CA GLY A 179 13.15 11.65 -4.46
C GLY A 179 13.68 11.11 -5.77
N TYR A 180 14.65 11.82 -6.35
CA TYR A 180 15.47 11.33 -7.46
C TYR A 180 16.91 11.83 -7.31
N ASP A 181 17.83 11.22 -8.04
CA ASP A 181 19.18 11.73 -8.24
C ASP A 181 19.59 11.46 -9.68
N LEU A 182 19.91 12.53 -10.40
CA LEU A 182 20.34 12.45 -11.79
C LEU A 182 21.83 12.13 -11.93
N GLY A 183 22.64 12.33 -10.88
CA GLY A 183 24.12 12.33 -10.85
C GLY A 183 24.80 12.24 -12.22
N ARG A 184 25.48 13.22 -12.79
CA ARG A 184 26.04 13.23 -14.18
C ARG A 184 25.08 12.98 -15.36
N TYR A 185 24.01 12.19 -15.26
CA TYR A 185 23.09 11.95 -16.38
C TYR A 185 22.31 13.23 -16.73
N LYS A 186 22.16 13.50 -18.03
CA LYS A 186 21.53 14.73 -18.53
C LYS A 186 20.11 14.51 -19.07
N GLY A 187 19.63 13.27 -19.10
CA GLY A 187 18.35 12.95 -19.72
C GLY A 187 18.38 12.97 -21.26
N ASP A 188 19.56 12.89 -21.86
CA ASP A 188 19.81 13.05 -23.30
C ASP A 188 19.99 11.72 -24.04
N LEU A 189 19.73 10.59 -23.37
CA LEU A 189 20.01 9.23 -23.84
C LEU A 189 21.49 9.02 -24.21
N GLY A 190 22.41 9.85 -23.72
CA GLY A 190 23.86 9.72 -23.86
C GLY A 190 24.48 8.86 -22.75
N ASP A 191 25.69 9.24 -22.32
CA ASP A 191 26.43 8.52 -21.29
C ASP A 191 25.84 8.70 -19.88
N ASN A 192 26.25 7.84 -18.95
CA ASN A 192 25.90 7.91 -17.52
C ASN A 192 24.44 7.61 -17.16
N LYS A 193 23.66 6.97 -18.04
CA LYS A 193 22.25 6.57 -17.78
C LYS A 193 22.05 5.85 -16.44
N GLU A 194 23.01 5.05 -16.00
CA GLU A 194 22.94 4.23 -14.77
C GLU A 194 23.17 5.00 -13.47
N ASP A 195 23.60 6.25 -13.58
CA ASP A 195 23.70 7.14 -12.42
C ASP A 195 22.33 7.66 -11.99
N PHE A 196 21.35 7.69 -12.91
CA PHE A 196 19.96 8.04 -12.60
C PHE A 196 19.33 7.01 -11.66
N LYS A 197 18.71 7.52 -10.59
CA LYS A 197 17.92 6.72 -9.64
C LYS A 197 16.72 7.49 -9.12
N ILE A 198 15.67 6.75 -8.77
CA ILE A 198 14.48 7.28 -8.12
C ILE A 198 14.36 6.61 -6.76
N PHE A 199 14.16 7.39 -5.72
CA PHE A 199 13.88 6.89 -4.39
C PHE A 199 12.39 6.78 -4.19
N ILE A 200 11.91 5.62 -3.75
CA ILE A 200 10.50 5.29 -3.76
C ILE A 200 10.04 4.76 -2.40
N TYR A 201 8.80 5.13 -2.04
CA TYR A 201 7.97 4.38 -1.11
C TYR A 201 7.18 3.35 -1.91
N ASP A 202 7.31 2.08 -1.53
CA ASP A 202 6.56 0.96 -2.12
C ASP A 202 5.68 0.31 -1.05
N PRO A 203 4.35 0.24 -1.23
CA PRO A 203 3.45 -0.34 -0.23
C PRO A 203 3.65 -1.86 -0.01
N ASN A 204 4.43 -2.55 -0.84
CA ASN A 204 4.84 -3.94 -0.60
C ASN A 204 5.95 -4.04 0.45
N TYR A 205 6.68 -2.95 0.75
CA TYR A 205 7.83 -2.91 1.67
C TYR A 205 7.65 -1.80 2.72
N PRO A 206 6.78 -2.01 3.73
CA PRO A 206 6.51 -1.01 4.77
C PRO A 206 7.76 -0.53 5.50
N ASN A 207 7.78 0.75 5.88
CA ASN A 207 8.88 1.39 6.63
C ASN A 207 10.24 1.43 5.92
N GLU A 208 10.33 0.98 4.66
CA GLU A 208 11.56 1.01 3.89
C GLU A 208 11.49 2.05 2.76
N THR A 209 12.63 2.65 2.44
CA THR A 209 12.82 3.31 1.15
C THR A 209 13.45 2.30 0.20
N GLN A 210 12.92 2.18 -1.01
CA GLN A 210 13.59 1.44 -2.09
C GLN A 210 14.18 2.42 -3.11
N THR A 211 15.09 1.93 -3.95
CA THR A 211 15.77 2.72 -4.99
C THR A 211 15.58 2.05 -6.35
N LEU A 212 14.83 2.70 -7.23
CA LEU A 212 14.69 2.29 -8.62
C LEU A 212 15.93 2.73 -9.41
N ARG A 213 16.67 1.76 -9.95
CA ARG A 213 17.89 1.93 -10.75
C ARG A 213 17.65 1.49 -12.19
N VAL A 214 18.46 2.04 -13.10
CA VAL A 214 18.48 1.70 -14.52
C VAL A 214 19.46 0.56 -14.75
N ASN A 215 19.09 -0.41 -15.60
CA ASN A 215 20.00 -1.39 -16.18
C ASN A 215 19.98 -1.23 -17.70
N VAL A 216 21.06 -0.67 -18.25
CA VAL A 216 21.12 -0.35 -19.69
C VAL A 216 21.24 -1.61 -20.53
N THR A 217 22.07 -2.57 -20.11
CA THR A 217 22.30 -3.82 -20.86
C THR A 217 21.04 -4.66 -20.98
N ALA A 218 20.27 -4.76 -19.89
CA ALA A 218 19.05 -5.56 -19.83
C ALA A 218 17.78 -4.74 -20.16
N GLN A 219 17.94 -3.47 -20.53
CA GLN A 219 16.86 -2.53 -20.90
C GLN A 219 15.67 -2.56 -19.94
N ASN A 220 15.97 -2.44 -18.64
CA ASN A 220 14.94 -2.42 -17.61
C ASN A 220 15.35 -1.54 -16.43
N TYR A 221 14.41 -1.38 -15.51
CA TYR A 221 14.58 -0.75 -14.21
C TYR A 221 14.44 -1.81 -13.13
N TYR A 222 15.17 -1.69 -12.04
CA TYR A 222 15.13 -2.66 -10.95
C TYR A 222 15.27 -1.99 -9.58
N TYR A 223 14.87 -2.68 -8.53
CA TYR A 223 15.10 -2.19 -7.17
C TYR A 223 16.52 -2.56 -6.73
N GLN A 224 17.31 -1.58 -6.32
CA GLN A 224 18.68 -1.81 -5.85
C GLN A 224 18.72 -2.78 -4.67
N GLU A 225 17.79 -2.61 -3.73
CA GLU A 225 17.67 -3.40 -2.51
C GLU A 225 17.10 -4.79 -2.81
N ARG A 226 16.40 -4.95 -3.94
CA ARG A 226 15.68 -6.18 -4.33
C ARG A 226 15.78 -6.40 -5.85
N PRO A 227 16.94 -6.82 -6.38
CA PRO A 227 17.18 -6.87 -7.83
C PRO A 227 16.27 -7.82 -8.64
N ALA A 228 15.51 -8.69 -7.96
CA ALA A 228 14.48 -9.52 -8.58
C ALA A 228 13.25 -8.71 -9.05
N ASN A 229 12.99 -7.57 -8.43
CA ASN A 229 11.93 -6.64 -8.83
C ASN A 229 12.38 -5.86 -10.06
N LYS A 230 11.86 -6.22 -11.23
CA LYS A 230 12.23 -5.63 -12.53
C LYS A 230 11.01 -5.08 -13.26
N TRP A 231 11.22 -3.97 -13.95
CA TRP A 231 10.20 -3.19 -14.64
C TRP A 231 10.73 -2.76 -16.01
N LEU A 232 9.91 -2.85 -17.05
CA LEU A 232 10.29 -2.34 -18.37
C LEU A 232 10.50 -0.84 -18.36
N THR A 233 9.55 -0.13 -17.74
CA THR A 233 9.53 1.32 -17.68
C THR A 233 8.65 1.78 -16.53
N TYR A 234 8.57 3.09 -16.35
CA TYR A 234 7.65 3.73 -15.44
C TYR A 234 6.96 4.92 -16.13
N PHE A 235 5.83 5.34 -15.59
CA PHE A 235 5.24 6.62 -15.96
C PHE A 235 4.91 7.46 -14.74
N VAL A 236 4.96 8.77 -14.94
CA VAL A 236 4.60 9.75 -13.93
C VAL A 236 3.09 9.93 -13.89
N ASP A 237 2.48 9.72 -12.73
CA ASP A 237 1.05 9.92 -12.54
C ASP A 237 0.72 11.42 -12.40
N LYS A 238 0.20 11.99 -13.48
CA LYS A 238 -0.19 13.40 -13.53
C LYS A 238 -1.66 13.62 -13.15
N LYS A 239 -2.42 12.56 -12.92
CA LYS A 239 -3.87 12.61 -12.68
C LYS A 239 -4.24 12.51 -11.21
N TYR A 240 -3.27 12.27 -10.32
CA TYR A 240 -3.50 12.33 -8.87
C TYR A 240 -4.12 13.67 -8.43
N THR A 241 -5.23 13.58 -7.72
CA THR A 241 -5.88 14.69 -7.02
C THR A 241 -5.96 14.37 -5.53
N THR A 242 -5.66 15.36 -4.69
CA THR A 242 -5.71 15.19 -3.23
C THR A 242 -7.15 15.04 -2.75
N VAL A 243 -7.38 14.08 -1.85
CA VAL A 243 -8.66 13.86 -1.18
C VAL A 243 -8.41 13.87 0.32
N ARG A 244 -9.31 14.45 1.11
CA ARG A 244 -9.20 14.39 2.58
C ARG A 244 -9.42 12.95 3.04
N PRO A 245 -8.44 12.29 3.70
CA PRO A 245 -8.62 10.93 4.16
C PRO A 245 -9.50 10.85 5.42
N PRO A 246 -10.09 9.67 5.71
CA PRO A 246 -10.78 9.44 6.97
C PRO A 246 -9.79 9.45 8.15
N VAL A 247 -10.25 9.85 9.32
CA VAL A 247 -9.45 9.72 10.55
C VAL A 247 -9.64 8.31 11.10
N ILE A 248 -8.55 7.56 11.25
CA ILE A 248 -8.55 6.21 11.84
C ILE A 248 -7.92 6.31 13.24
N SER A 249 -8.76 6.32 14.26
CA SER A 249 -8.31 6.41 15.65
C SER A 249 -7.74 5.06 16.12
N PRO A 250 -6.49 4.99 16.60
CA PRO A 250 -5.97 3.79 17.23
C PRO A 250 -6.66 3.56 18.59
N THR A 251 -6.74 2.30 19.01
CA THR A 251 -7.08 1.97 20.41
C THR A 251 -5.96 2.45 21.32
N PRO A 252 -6.20 3.35 22.29
CA PRO A 252 -5.16 3.76 23.23
C PRO A 252 -4.74 2.57 24.10
N LEU A 253 -3.44 2.27 24.13
CA LEU A 253 -2.87 1.19 24.94
C LEU A 253 -2.12 1.80 26.12
N ALA A 254 -2.83 2.08 27.22
CA ALA A 254 -2.22 2.68 28.41
C ALA A 254 -1.26 1.71 29.12
N ASN A 255 -0.21 2.26 29.75
CA ASN A 255 0.85 1.50 30.41
C ASN A 255 0.46 1.03 31.81
N ASP A 256 -0.53 0.13 31.89
CA ASP A 256 -1.03 -0.46 33.13
C ASP A 256 -1.15 -2.00 33.06
N GLY A 257 -0.61 -2.61 32.01
CA GLY A 257 -0.63 -4.06 31.80
C GLY A 257 -2.01 -4.64 31.43
N LEU A 258 -3.04 -3.81 31.27
CA LEU A 258 -4.37 -4.28 30.86
C LEU A 258 -4.44 -4.44 29.34
N VAL A 259 -5.01 -5.58 28.92
CA VAL A 259 -5.38 -5.82 27.52
C VAL A 259 -6.53 -4.91 27.16
N ARG A 260 -6.41 -4.22 26.03
CA ARG A 260 -7.44 -3.31 25.48
C ARG A 260 -7.86 -3.64 24.07
N GLN A 261 -7.07 -4.44 23.37
CA GLN A 261 -7.39 -4.86 22.02
C GLN A 261 -7.11 -6.35 21.86
N LEU A 262 -8.00 -7.04 21.15
CA LEU A 262 -7.74 -8.36 20.57
C LEU A 262 -7.64 -8.19 19.05
N LEU A 263 -6.53 -8.58 18.45
CA LEU A 263 -6.44 -8.75 17.01
C LEU A 263 -6.80 -10.20 16.68
N ILE A 264 -7.90 -10.38 15.96
CA ILE A 264 -8.39 -11.69 15.55
C ILE A 264 -8.07 -11.88 14.06
N GLU A 265 -7.27 -12.89 13.76
CA GLU A 265 -6.89 -13.28 12.41
C GLU A 265 -7.70 -14.52 12.04
N ILE A 266 -8.52 -14.41 10.99
CA ILE A 266 -9.44 -15.45 10.56
C ILE A 266 -9.11 -15.82 9.12
N GLY A 267 -8.58 -17.02 8.92
CA GLY A 267 -8.37 -17.57 7.58
C GLY A 267 -9.59 -18.35 7.14
N THR A 268 -10.30 -17.82 6.17
CA THR A 268 -11.37 -18.54 5.47
C THR A 268 -10.75 -19.63 4.60
N GLY A 269 -11.30 -20.85 4.70
CA GLY A 269 -10.92 -22.01 3.92
C GLY A 269 -11.63 -22.08 2.56
N GLY A 270 -11.93 -23.29 2.10
CA GLY A 270 -12.49 -23.53 0.76
C GLY A 270 -13.95 -23.11 0.53
N ASP A 271 -14.66 -22.62 1.57
CA ASP A 271 -16.06 -22.15 1.49
C ASP A 271 -16.11 -20.78 2.15
N ASP A 272 -16.56 -19.76 1.43
CA ASP A 272 -16.46 -18.36 1.84
C ASP A 272 -17.44 -17.97 2.94
N LEU A 273 -17.27 -16.79 3.53
CA LEU A 273 -18.35 -16.13 4.27
C LEU A 273 -19.03 -15.17 3.31
N ARG A 274 -20.27 -15.45 2.93
CA ARG A 274 -21.00 -14.73 1.88
C ARG A 274 -21.28 -13.26 2.21
N GLY A 275 -21.50 -12.94 3.48
CA GLY A 275 -21.97 -11.62 3.90
C GLY A 275 -23.47 -11.44 3.65
N GLY A 276 -23.93 -10.19 3.51
CA GLY A 276 -25.35 -9.87 3.41
C GLY A 276 -26.09 -10.24 4.70
N ASN A 277 -26.91 -11.28 4.67
CA ASN A 277 -27.62 -11.81 5.85
C ASN A 277 -26.81 -12.87 6.61
N ASP A 278 -25.73 -13.39 6.01
CA ASP A 278 -24.87 -14.41 6.57
C ASP A 278 -23.61 -13.78 7.12
N ASN A 279 -23.54 -13.63 8.45
CA ASN A 279 -22.49 -12.88 9.12
C ASN A 279 -21.97 -13.61 10.35
N VAL A 280 -20.82 -13.14 10.85
CA VAL A 280 -20.19 -13.64 12.07
C VAL A 280 -20.11 -12.54 13.12
N ASN A 281 -20.47 -12.91 14.35
CA ASN A 281 -20.24 -12.15 15.56
C ASN A 281 -19.00 -12.69 16.27
N VAL A 282 -18.33 -11.83 17.03
CA VAL A 282 -17.35 -12.26 18.04
C VAL A 282 -17.89 -11.98 19.42
N ILE A 283 -17.78 -12.96 20.30
CA ILE A 283 -18.10 -12.83 21.72
C ILE A 283 -16.83 -13.09 22.52
N VAL A 284 -16.40 -12.12 23.31
CA VAL A 284 -15.30 -12.26 24.27
C VAL A 284 -15.90 -12.64 25.61
N LYS A 285 -15.51 -13.78 26.19
CA LYS A 285 -15.97 -14.21 27.51
C LYS A 285 -14.89 -13.97 28.57
N TYR A 286 -15.29 -13.45 29.71
CA TYR A 286 -14.41 -13.16 30.84
C TYR A 286 -14.55 -14.23 31.94
N ALA A 287 -13.57 -14.31 32.83
CA ALA A 287 -13.54 -15.28 33.93
C ALA A 287 -14.65 -15.06 34.96
N ASP A 288 -15.13 -13.83 35.12
CA ASP A 288 -16.26 -13.46 35.98
C ASP A 288 -17.64 -13.81 35.40
N GLY A 289 -17.68 -14.41 34.19
CA GLY A 289 -18.91 -14.78 33.49
C GLY A 289 -19.51 -13.65 32.64
N SER A 290 -18.95 -12.44 32.67
CA SER A 290 -19.37 -11.35 31.78
C SER A 290 -18.90 -11.57 30.34
N THR A 291 -19.50 -10.84 29.39
CA THR A 291 -19.15 -10.94 27.97
C THR A 291 -19.17 -9.59 27.25
N ASP A 292 -18.28 -9.43 26.28
CA ASP A 292 -18.40 -8.40 25.25
C ASP A 292 -18.90 -9.03 23.95
N VAL A 293 -19.92 -8.44 23.34
CA VAL A 293 -20.47 -8.89 22.05
C VAL A 293 -20.14 -7.87 20.95
N TYR A 294 -19.46 -8.34 19.91
CA TYR A 294 -19.13 -7.61 18.69
C TYR A 294 -19.95 -8.20 17.57
N ALA A 295 -21.09 -7.58 17.27
CA ALA A 295 -21.98 -8.05 16.22
C ALA A 295 -21.41 -7.76 14.83
N ASN A 296 -21.61 -8.68 13.89
CA ASN A 296 -21.37 -8.50 12.45
C ASN A 296 -19.97 -7.93 12.14
N ILE A 297 -18.92 -8.65 12.53
CA ILE A 297 -17.54 -8.19 12.38
C ILE A 297 -17.09 -8.13 10.91
N ASN A 298 -17.78 -8.85 10.02
CA ASN A 298 -17.58 -8.79 8.57
C ASN A 298 -18.41 -7.68 7.89
N LYS A 299 -19.26 -6.96 8.64
CA LYS A 299 -20.01 -5.78 8.18
C LYS A 299 -20.88 -6.03 6.94
N ASN A 300 -21.54 -7.19 6.87
CA ASN A 300 -22.29 -7.64 5.68
C ASN A 300 -21.44 -7.83 4.43
N VAL A 301 -20.12 -7.76 4.52
CA VAL A 301 -19.21 -7.95 3.39
C VAL A 301 -18.77 -9.41 3.33
N ARG A 302 -18.66 -9.92 2.11
CA ARG A 302 -18.09 -11.24 1.83
C ARG A 302 -16.64 -11.31 2.30
N TRP A 303 -16.26 -12.37 2.99
CA TRP A 303 -14.85 -12.75 3.16
C TRP A 303 -14.54 -13.92 2.25
N MET A 304 -13.70 -13.66 1.25
CA MET A 304 -13.34 -14.61 0.20
C MET A 304 -12.79 -15.92 0.77
N ASP A 305 -13.02 -17.00 0.04
CA ASP A 305 -12.39 -18.29 0.30
C ASP A 305 -10.86 -18.18 0.21
N ASN A 306 -10.14 -19.02 0.96
CA ASN A 306 -8.68 -19.06 0.94
C ASN A 306 -8.03 -17.67 1.17
N TYR A 307 -8.60 -16.87 2.08
CA TYR A 307 -8.16 -15.50 2.37
C TYR A 307 -8.25 -15.24 3.87
N THR A 308 -7.29 -14.47 4.40
CA THR A 308 -7.20 -14.19 5.84
C THR A 308 -7.56 -12.75 6.14
N GLU A 309 -8.55 -12.52 7.00
CA GLU A 309 -8.95 -11.19 7.48
C GLU A 309 -8.38 -10.90 8.87
N ASN A 310 -8.03 -9.63 9.10
CA ASN A 310 -7.49 -9.13 10.37
C ASN A 310 -8.49 -8.18 11.04
N VAL A 311 -9.09 -8.61 12.14
CA VAL A 311 -10.18 -7.92 12.81
C VAL A 311 -9.72 -7.43 14.19
N PRO A 312 -9.32 -6.16 14.32
CA PRO A 312 -9.02 -5.57 15.62
C PRO A 312 -10.33 -5.29 16.38
N LEU A 313 -10.43 -5.79 17.60
CA LEU A 313 -11.53 -5.53 18.53
C LEU A 313 -11.01 -4.73 19.72
N THR A 314 -11.55 -3.53 19.92
CA THR A 314 -11.32 -2.78 21.16
C THR A 314 -12.21 -3.35 22.25
N LEU A 315 -11.62 -3.85 23.34
CA LEU A 315 -12.35 -4.36 24.49
C LEU A 315 -13.19 -3.25 25.12
N ARG A 316 -14.46 -3.54 25.43
CA ARG A 316 -15.33 -2.56 26.11
C ARG A 316 -14.91 -2.37 27.57
N ARG A 317 -14.25 -3.39 28.13
CA ARG A 317 -13.59 -3.36 29.43
C ARG A 317 -12.13 -3.78 29.26
N ALA A 318 -11.20 -2.89 29.60
CA ALA A 318 -9.80 -3.27 29.75
C ALA A 318 -9.68 -4.30 30.89
N ALA A 319 -8.91 -5.36 30.68
CA ALA A 319 -8.80 -6.45 31.64
C ALA A 319 -7.39 -7.05 31.67
N PRO A 320 -6.94 -7.59 32.81
CA PRO A 320 -5.75 -8.44 32.83
C PRO A 320 -5.96 -9.63 31.89
N LEU A 321 -4.90 -10.10 31.23
CA LEU A 321 -5.01 -11.22 30.30
C LEU A 321 -5.64 -12.47 30.95
N SER A 322 -5.30 -12.74 32.22
CA SER A 322 -5.86 -13.87 32.99
C SER A 322 -7.37 -13.81 33.21
N GLN A 323 -8.00 -12.66 33.00
CA GLN A 323 -9.45 -12.48 33.11
C GLN A 323 -10.17 -12.69 31.78
N ILE A 324 -9.46 -12.82 30.66
CA ILE A 324 -10.04 -13.06 29.34
C ILE A 324 -9.96 -14.55 29.04
N LYS A 325 -11.10 -15.23 29.00
CA LYS A 325 -11.17 -16.70 28.97
C LYS A 325 -11.17 -17.25 27.55
N CYS A 326 -12.00 -16.69 26.68
CA CYS A 326 -12.10 -17.16 25.31
C CYS A 326 -12.65 -16.10 24.36
N VAL A 327 -12.39 -16.33 23.07
CA VAL A 327 -13.11 -15.72 21.95
C VAL A 327 -14.01 -16.78 21.35
N MET A 328 -15.28 -16.43 21.12
CA MET A 328 -16.24 -17.28 20.45
C MET A 328 -16.65 -16.64 19.13
N LEU A 329 -16.51 -17.38 18.04
CA LEU A 329 -17.11 -17.05 16.76
C LEU A 329 -18.54 -17.57 16.75
N GLN A 330 -19.52 -16.71 16.45
CA GLN A 330 -20.92 -17.09 16.39
C GLN A 330 -21.55 -16.62 15.07
N THR A 331 -22.02 -17.53 14.24
CA THR A 331 -22.65 -17.21 12.96
C THR A 331 -24.15 -16.97 13.07
N THR A 332 -24.71 -16.22 12.11
CA THR A 332 -26.14 -15.91 12.01
C THR A 332 -26.87 -16.74 10.95
N PHE A 333 -26.26 -17.81 10.45
CA PHE A 333 -26.71 -18.50 9.24
C PHE A 333 -28.09 -19.15 9.42
N GLY A 334 -28.94 -18.99 8.41
CA GLY A 334 -30.26 -19.64 8.34
C GLY A 334 -30.20 -21.13 8.00
N GLY A 335 -29.11 -21.59 7.35
CA GLY A 335 -28.99 -22.94 6.78
C GLY A 335 -29.88 -23.18 5.55
N GLY A 336 -29.74 -24.35 4.91
CA GLY A 336 -30.55 -24.78 3.77
C GLY A 336 -30.20 -24.09 2.44
N ILE A 337 -31.10 -24.17 1.45
CA ILE A 337 -30.91 -23.67 0.07
C ILE A 337 -30.65 -22.14 0.01
N GLY A 338 -31.01 -21.40 1.06
CA GLY A 338 -30.83 -19.95 1.16
C GLY A 338 -29.83 -19.47 2.21
N GLY A 339 -29.21 -20.37 2.98
CA GLY A 339 -28.22 -20.03 4.01
C GLY A 339 -26.79 -20.20 3.53
N ASP A 340 -25.83 -19.64 4.26
CA ASP A 340 -24.41 -19.85 3.98
C ASP A 340 -23.81 -21.03 4.75
N ASN A 341 -22.70 -21.55 4.23
CA ASN A 341 -21.77 -22.39 4.96
C ASN A 341 -20.40 -21.75 4.87
N TRP A 342 -19.65 -21.74 5.97
CA TRP A 342 -18.36 -21.07 6.02
C TRP A 342 -17.31 -21.97 6.64
N ASN A 343 -16.20 -22.16 5.93
CA ASN A 343 -15.04 -22.88 6.43
C ASN A 343 -14.05 -21.90 7.03
N VAL A 344 -13.72 -22.07 8.30
CA VAL A 344 -12.57 -21.40 8.93
C VAL A 344 -11.44 -22.41 9.01
N ASP A 345 -10.33 -22.12 8.36
CA ASP A 345 -9.11 -22.95 8.33
C ASP A 345 -8.06 -22.44 9.32
N LEU A 346 -8.09 -21.16 9.70
CA LEU A 346 -7.17 -20.54 10.66
C LEU A 346 -7.96 -19.64 11.62
N LEU A 347 -7.68 -19.79 12.91
CA LEU A 347 -8.01 -18.77 13.89
C LEU A 347 -6.79 -18.49 14.77
N ARG A 348 -6.34 -17.25 14.77
CA ARG A 348 -5.29 -16.75 15.67
C ARG A 348 -5.77 -15.50 16.39
N VAL A 349 -5.52 -15.43 17.69
CA VAL A 349 -5.93 -14.32 18.55
C VAL A 349 -4.69 -13.76 19.24
N VAL A 350 -4.47 -12.46 19.06
CA VAL A 350 -3.38 -11.71 19.70
C VAL A 350 -3.97 -10.70 20.66
N ALA A 351 -3.65 -10.82 21.95
CA ALA A 351 -3.97 -9.82 22.96
C ALA A 351 -2.92 -8.71 22.96
N LYS A 352 -3.37 -7.46 22.98
CA LYS A 352 -2.51 -6.27 22.98
C LYS A 352 -2.71 -5.40 24.23
N SER A 353 -1.60 -5.11 24.90
CA SER A 353 -1.43 -4.09 25.95
C SER A 353 -0.40 -3.04 25.47
N SER A 354 -0.09 -2.05 26.31
CA SER A 354 0.87 -0.96 26.03
C SER A 354 2.20 -1.38 25.42
N ASP A 355 2.76 -2.46 25.94
CA ASP A 355 4.15 -2.89 25.76
C ASP A 355 4.26 -4.31 25.20
N GLN A 356 3.13 -5.02 25.07
CA GLN A 356 3.14 -6.44 24.72
C GLN A 356 2.03 -6.79 23.73
N GLU A 357 2.41 -7.62 22.76
CA GLU A 357 1.50 -8.41 21.95
C GLU A 357 1.73 -9.88 22.28
N ARG A 358 0.67 -10.58 22.70
CA ARG A 358 0.75 -12.01 23.06
C ARG A 358 -0.24 -12.82 22.26
N VAL A 359 0.25 -13.87 21.60
CA VAL A 359 -0.62 -14.90 21.00
C VAL A 359 -1.25 -15.70 22.13
N VAL A 360 -2.58 -15.66 22.23
CA VAL A 360 -3.35 -16.34 23.29
C VAL A 360 -4.11 -17.55 22.75
N PHE A 361 -4.28 -17.61 21.43
CA PHE A 361 -4.83 -18.74 20.71
C PHE A 361 -4.26 -18.77 19.29
N ALA A 362 -3.91 -19.95 18.78
CA ALA A 362 -3.55 -20.16 17.39
C ALA A 362 -3.84 -21.62 17.01
N GLN A 363 -4.74 -21.84 16.06
CA GLN A 363 -5.03 -23.15 15.51
C GLN A 363 -5.27 -23.06 14.01
N THR A 364 -4.93 -24.15 13.33
CA THR A 364 -5.18 -24.36 11.89
C THR A 364 -5.84 -25.70 11.67
N GLY A 365 -6.69 -25.81 10.64
CA GLY A 365 -7.34 -27.03 10.20
C GLY A 365 -7.79 -26.92 8.74
N ARG A 366 -8.42 -27.97 8.20
CA ARG A 366 -8.93 -28.02 6.82
C ARG A 366 -10.33 -28.68 6.74
N PRO A 367 -11.40 -28.08 7.29
CA PRO A 367 -11.39 -26.84 8.06
C PRO A 367 -11.09 -27.06 9.56
N LEU A 368 -10.68 -26.01 10.26
CA LEU A 368 -10.64 -25.98 11.74
C LEU A 368 -12.06 -26.07 12.29
N VAL A 369 -12.98 -25.31 11.69
CA VAL A 369 -14.41 -25.42 11.95
C VAL A 369 -15.19 -25.11 10.67
N ARG A 370 -16.22 -25.92 10.41
CA ARG A 370 -17.24 -25.64 9.41
C ARG A 370 -18.49 -25.12 10.10
N PHE A 371 -18.87 -23.89 9.79
CA PHE A 371 -20.16 -23.34 10.19
C PHE A 371 -21.22 -23.66 9.14
N ASP A 372 -22.40 -24.04 9.61
CA ASP A 372 -23.58 -24.31 8.79
C ASP A 372 -24.86 -23.97 9.59
N GLY A 373 -26.03 -24.32 9.07
CA GLY A 373 -27.31 -24.06 9.76
C GLY A 373 -27.43 -24.68 11.16
N ASN A 374 -26.68 -25.75 11.45
CA ASN A 374 -26.72 -26.53 12.68
C ASN A 374 -25.51 -26.29 13.59
N ASN A 375 -24.35 -25.90 13.04
CA ASN A 375 -23.14 -25.60 13.79
C ASN A 375 -22.83 -24.11 13.80
N ARG A 376 -23.08 -23.45 14.92
CA ARG A 376 -23.09 -21.97 15.01
C ARG A 376 -22.01 -21.35 15.91
N PRO A 377 -21.60 -21.94 17.07
CA PRO A 377 -20.52 -21.40 17.86
C PRO A 377 -19.22 -22.22 17.76
N PHE A 378 -18.09 -21.54 17.66
CA PHE A 378 -16.75 -22.11 17.89
C PHE A 378 -16.06 -21.34 19.01
N GLU A 379 -15.63 -22.04 20.07
CA GLU A 379 -14.95 -21.43 21.22
C GLU A 379 -13.44 -21.64 21.20
N ALA A 380 -12.70 -20.55 21.06
CA ALA A 380 -11.25 -20.49 21.18
C ALA A 380 -10.84 -20.12 22.62
N THR A 381 -10.67 -21.14 23.48
CA THR A 381 -10.27 -20.94 24.87
C THR A 381 -8.78 -20.60 24.98
N PHE A 382 -8.47 -19.53 25.70
CA PHE A 382 -7.11 -19.06 25.90
C PHE A 382 -6.39 -19.96 26.90
N ARG A 383 -5.10 -20.20 26.65
CA ARG A 383 -4.24 -21.05 27.50
C ARG A 383 -3.44 -20.23 28.49
#